data_AF-A0A955Z952-F1
#
_entry.id   AF-A0A955Z952-F1
#
_cell.length_a   1.000
_cell.length_b   1.000
_cell.length_c   1.000
_cell.angle_alpha   90.00
_cell.angle_beta   90.00
_cell.angle_gamma   90.00
#
_symmetry.space_group_name_H-M   'P 1'
#
loop_
_entity.id
_entity.type
_entity.pdbx_description
1 polymer ?
#
loop_
_entity_poly.entity_id
_entity_poly.type
_entity_poly.pdbx_seq_one_letter_code
_entity_poly.pdbx_strand_id
1 'polypeptide(L)'
;MPILLAAPIALALGVGLAWVGRVDLARAELPVFLTRPFAVACALAAFVLAPVLGYFLAFHEDWSFLYLVRGVDMPSAVDLALVVVVSALVPGALALSSPLAVARRGPLLARIIGALVLVTALAALVAVRRLSVSATYSQYHGGYGITPIGRSALGRGVLLAWATLVAGVAWSARVLSRRSS
;
A
#
# COMPACT_ATOMS: atom_id res chain seq x y z
N MET A 1 5.68 -6.91 0.22
CA MET A 1 4.29 -6.99 0.63
C MET A 1 3.55 -7.57 -0.56
N PRO A 2 2.59 -8.49 -0.37
CA PRO A 2 1.94 -9.12 -1.50
C PRO A 2 1.19 -8.07 -2.31
N ILE A 3 1.40 -8.07 -3.62
CA ILE A 3 0.96 -6.96 -4.49
C ILE A 3 -0.57 -6.82 -4.50
N LEU A 4 -1.27 -7.95 -4.41
CA LEU A 4 -2.74 -8.00 -4.35
C LEU A 4 -3.30 -7.37 -3.06
N LEU A 5 -2.57 -7.48 -1.95
CA LEU A 5 -2.95 -6.82 -0.69
C LEU A 5 -2.53 -5.35 -0.69
N ALA A 6 -1.53 -4.98 -1.49
CA ALA A 6 -1.03 -3.62 -1.57
C ALA A 6 -1.99 -2.63 -2.22
N ALA A 7 -2.72 -3.05 -3.24
CA ALA A 7 -3.68 -2.19 -3.92
C ALA A 7 -4.75 -1.61 -2.98
N PRO A 8 -5.53 -2.41 -2.21
CA PRO A 8 -6.54 -1.86 -1.32
C PRO A 8 -5.94 -1.03 -0.17
N ILE A 9 -4.74 -1.35 0.30
CA ILE A 9 -4.01 -0.54 1.29
C ILE A 9 -3.67 0.83 0.68
N ALA A 10 -3.07 0.87 -0.51
CA ALA A 10 -2.70 2.11 -1.19
C ALA A 10 -3.91 3.03 -1.40
N LEU A 11 -5.04 2.46 -1.82
CA LEU A 11 -6.31 3.18 -1.94
C LEU A 11 -6.77 3.75 -0.60
N ALA A 12 -6.76 2.94 0.47
CA ALA A 12 -7.19 3.37 1.80
C ALA A 12 -6.31 4.52 2.34
N LEU A 13 -5.01 4.46 2.08
CA LEU A 13 -4.06 5.53 2.42
C LEU A 13 -4.39 6.83 1.68
N GLY A 14 -4.63 6.77 0.37
CA GLY A 14 -5.00 7.95 -0.42
C GLY A 14 -6.30 8.60 0.06
N VAL A 15 -7.34 7.80 0.32
CA VAL A 15 -8.62 8.28 0.87
C VAL A 15 -8.44 8.89 2.26
N GLY A 16 -7.63 8.27 3.12
CA GLY A 16 -7.30 8.79 4.44
C GLY A 16 -6.57 10.14 4.36
N LEU A 17 -5.59 10.27 3.47
CA LEU A 17 -4.86 11.52 3.26
C LEU A 17 -5.76 12.63 2.71
N ALA A 18 -6.70 12.32 1.80
CA ALA A 18 -7.69 13.29 1.33
C ALA A 18 -8.53 13.83 2.50
N TRP A 19 -8.96 12.96 3.42
CA TRP A 19 -9.69 13.38 4.61
C TRP A 19 -8.86 14.25 5.55
N VAL A 20 -7.61 13.86 5.82
CA VAL A 20 -6.71 14.64 6.70
C VAL A 20 -6.41 16.01 6.08
N GLY A 21 -6.12 16.05 4.78
CA GLY A 21 -5.80 17.27 4.02
C GLY A 21 -7.00 18.09 3.59
N ARG A 22 -8.23 17.73 3.98
CA ARG A 22 -9.47 18.35 3.47
C ARG A 22 -9.54 19.88 3.62
N VAL A 23 -8.91 20.44 4.66
CA VAL A 23 -8.90 21.90 4.90
C VAL A 23 -8.01 22.60 3.87
N ASP A 24 -6.82 22.05 3.62
CA ASP A 24 -5.90 22.55 2.58
C ASP A 24 -6.54 22.40 1.18
N LEU A 25 -7.22 21.28 0.92
CA LEU A 25 -7.93 21.05 -0.34
C LEU A 25 -9.10 22.01 -0.55
N ALA A 26 -9.86 22.34 0.49
CA ALA A 26 -11.01 23.24 0.40
C ALA A 26 -10.59 24.71 0.17
N ARG A 27 -9.36 25.09 0.56
CA ARG A 27 -8.80 26.43 0.37
C ARG A 27 -8.01 26.57 -0.93
N ALA A 28 -7.73 25.47 -1.61
CA ALA A 28 -6.93 25.50 -2.83
C ALA A 28 -7.78 25.99 -4.02
N GLU A 29 -7.31 27.05 -4.66
CA GLU A 29 -7.84 27.52 -5.96
C GLU A 29 -7.20 26.78 -7.15
N LEU A 30 -6.19 25.95 -6.85
CA LEU A 30 -5.42 25.19 -7.83
C LEU A 30 -6.04 23.80 -8.09
N PRO A 31 -5.77 23.20 -9.26
CA PRO A 31 -6.06 21.80 -9.50
C PRO A 31 -5.43 20.89 -8.45
N VAL A 32 -6.11 19.79 -8.10
CA VAL A 32 -5.73 18.88 -7.00
C VAL A 32 -4.27 18.41 -7.10
N PHE A 33 -3.77 18.15 -8.31
CA PHE A 33 -2.41 17.66 -8.55
C PHE A 33 -1.31 18.67 -8.24
N LEU A 34 -1.62 19.97 -8.11
CA LEU A 34 -0.68 21.01 -7.69
C LEU A 34 -0.79 21.33 -6.19
N THR A 35 -1.68 20.65 -5.47
CA THR A 35 -1.89 20.91 -4.05
C THR A 35 -0.85 20.19 -3.19
N ARG A 36 -0.56 20.78 -2.03
CA ARG A 36 0.33 20.19 -1.02
C ARG A 36 -0.09 18.78 -0.58
N PRO A 37 -1.38 18.47 -0.31
CA PRO A 37 -1.81 17.10 -0.02
C PRO A 37 -1.44 16.09 -1.11
N PHE A 38 -1.54 16.48 -2.38
CA PHE A 38 -1.13 15.62 -3.49
C PHE A 38 0.39 15.40 -3.51
N ALA A 39 1.21 16.44 -3.28
CA ALA A 39 2.66 16.31 -3.16
C ALA A 39 3.07 15.39 -1.99
N VAL A 40 2.39 15.48 -0.85
CA VAL A 40 2.61 14.58 0.30
C VAL A 40 2.23 13.14 -0.04
N ALA A 41 1.12 12.92 -0.74
CA ALA A 41 0.73 11.58 -1.20
C ALA A 41 1.74 11.01 -2.21
N CYS A 42 2.27 11.83 -3.12
CA CYS A 42 3.35 11.43 -4.03
C CYS A 42 4.63 11.07 -3.27
N ALA A 43 4.99 11.84 -2.23
CA ALA A 43 6.15 11.54 -1.40
C ALA A 43 5.98 10.22 -0.64
N LEU A 44 4.81 9.97 -0.03
CA LEU A 44 4.51 8.70 0.62
C LEU A 44 4.59 7.53 -0.38
N ALA A 45 4.02 7.70 -1.58
CA ALA A 45 4.06 6.71 -2.63
C ALA A 45 5.51 6.42 -3.08
N ALA A 46 6.29 7.45 -3.40
CA ALA A 46 7.62 7.30 -3.99
C ALA A 46 8.71 6.90 -2.99
N PHE A 47 8.66 7.39 -1.75
CA PHE A 47 9.72 7.18 -0.77
C PHE A 47 9.42 6.09 0.27
N VAL A 48 8.17 5.64 0.38
CA VAL A 48 7.78 4.62 1.37
C VAL A 48 7.17 3.41 0.68
N LEU A 49 6.05 3.59 -0.04
CA LEU A 49 5.33 2.46 -0.60
C LEU A 49 6.10 1.79 -1.76
N ALA A 50 6.60 2.56 -2.72
CA ALA A 50 7.33 2.01 -3.87
C ALA A 50 8.61 1.25 -3.45
N PRO A 51 9.47 1.75 -2.54
CA PRO A 51 10.62 1.00 -2.07
C PRO A 51 10.23 -0.26 -1.29
N VAL A 52 9.15 -0.20 -0.49
CA VAL A 52 8.60 -1.39 0.16
C VAL A 52 8.17 -2.42 -0.87
N LEU A 53 7.38 -2.06 -1.89
CA LEU A 53 6.94 -3.00 -2.92
C LEU A 53 8.13 -3.55 -3.71
N GLY A 54 9.04 -2.68 -4.14
CA GLY A 54 10.24 -3.04 -4.88
C GLY A 54 11.15 -4.00 -4.12
N TYR A 55 11.35 -3.79 -2.80
CA TYR A 55 12.13 -4.71 -1.97
C TYR A 55 11.57 -6.14 -2.01
N PHE A 56 10.25 -6.30 -1.87
CA PHE A 56 9.69 -7.64 -1.85
C PHE A 56 9.60 -8.29 -3.22
N LEU A 57 9.38 -7.53 -4.29
CA LEU A 57 9.45 -8.08 -5.64
C LEU A 57 10.88 -8.50 -5.97
N ALA A 58 11.88 -7.69 -5.62
CA ALA A 58 13.29 -7.99 -5.90
C ALA A 58 13.86 -9.16 -5.09
N PHE A 59 13.48 -9.29 -3.80
CA PHE A 59 14.10 -10.29 -2.90
C PHE A 59 13.18 -11.45 -2.50
N HIS A 60 11.87 -11.30 -2.67
CA HIS A 60 10.85 -12.25 -2.22
C HIS A 60 9.71 -12.39 -3.24
N GLU A 61 10.07 -12.50 -4.52
CA GLU A 61 9.16 -12.44 -5.65
C GLU A 61 8.01 -13.45 -5.57
N ASP A 62 8.34 -14.74 -5.38
CA ASP A 62 7.37 -15.84 -5.27
C ASP A 62 6.34 -15.58 -4.15
N TRP A 63 6.76 -14.99 -3.03
CA TRP A 63 5.88 -14.64 -1.93
C TRP A 63 5.03 -13.40 -2.24
N SER A 64 5.58 -12.42 -2.97
CA SER A 64 4.88 -11.20 -3.39
C SER A 64 3.69 -11.49 -4.31
N PHE A 65 3.80 -12.54 -5.11
CA PHE A 65 2.71 -13.08 -5.95
C PHE A 65 1.90 -14.19 -5.26
N LEU A 66 2.06 -14.41 -3.94
CA LEU A 66 1.37 -15.44 -3.17
C LEU A 66 1.53 -16.86 -3.74
N TYR A 67 2.67 -17.14 -4.38
CA TYR A 67 2.94 -18.40 -5.08
C TYR A 67 1.91 -18.70 -6.17
N LEU A 68 1.28 -17.69 -6.79
CA LEU A 68 0.37 -17.89 -7.92
C LEU A 68 1.12 -17.99 -9.24
N VAL A 69 2.23 -17.26 -9.34
CA VAL A 69 3.12 -17.22 -10.50
C VAL A 69 4.52 -17.58 -10.01
N ARG A 70 5.29 -18.26 -10.85
CA ARG A 70 6.71 -18.51 -10.61
C ARG A 70 7.49 -17.25 -10.98
N GLY A 71 8.24 -16.69 -10.03
CA GLY A 71 8.93 -15.41 -10.24
C GLY A 71 9.91 -15.42 -11.42
N VAL A 72 10.60 -16.54 -11.64
CA VAL A 72 11.53 -16.71 -12.76
C VAL A 72 10.90 -16.46 -14.14
N ASP A 73 9.58 -16.64 -14.28
CA ASP A 73 8.86 -16.46 -15.54
C ASP A 73 8.36 -15.01 -15.74
N MET A 74 8.50 -14.14 -14.72
CA MET A 74 7.97 -12.78 -14.74
C MET A 74 9.02 -11.79 -15.29
N PRO A 75 8.70 -11.03 -16.36
CA PRO A 75 9.61 -10.00 -16.84
C PRO A 75 9.75 -8.86 -15.83
N SER A 76 10.97 -8.39 -15.59
CA SER A 76 11.24 -7.29 -14.65
C SER A 76 10.47 -5.99 -14.96
N ALA A 77 10.11 -5.78 -16.23
CA ALA A 77 9.26 -4.67 -16.65
C ALA A 77 7.85 -4.75 -16.05
N VAL A 78 7.31 -5.95 -15.85
CA VAL A 78 6.00 -6.17 -15.23
C VAL A 78 6.06 -5.82 -13.75
N ASP A 79 7.12 -6.23 -13.04
CA ASP A 79 7.30 -5.87 -11.64
C ASP A 79 7.40 -4.36 -11.45
N LEU A 80 8.20 -3.68 -12.28
CA LEU A 80 8.31 -2.23 -12.24
C LEU A 80 6.95 -1.57 -12.53
N ALA A 81 6.22 -2.05 -13.55
CA ALA A 81 4.90 -1.54 -13.87
C ALA A 81 3.92 -1.72 -12.70
N LEU A 82 3.93 -2.87 -12.04
CA LEU A 82 3.09 -3.12 -10.87
C LEU A 82 3.45 -2.22 -9.68
N VAL A 83 4.74 -2.01 -9.41
CA VAL A 83 5.19 -1.06 -8.37
C VAL A 83 4.68 0.34 -8.67
N VAL A 84 4.84 0.80 -9.91
CA VAL A 84 4.41 2.15 -10.34
C VAL A 84 2.90 2.28 -10.23
N VAL A 85 2.14 1.32 -10.78
CA VAL A 85 0.67 1.33 -10.75
C VAL A 85 0.16 1.33 -9.32
N VAL A 86 0.60 0.40 -8.48
CA VAL A 86 0.11 0.29 -7.10
C VAL A 86 0.52 1.50 -6.26
N SER A 87 1.74 2.02 -6.43
CA SER A 87 2.17 3.22 -5.71
C SER A 87 1.39 4.46 -6.15
N ALA A 88 1.07 4.57 -7.44
CA ALA A 88 0.25 5.66 -7.98
C ALA A 88 -1.21 5.63 -7.48
N LEU A 89 -1.70 4.48 -6.97
CA LEU A 89 -3.03 4.41 -6.37
C LEU A 89 -3.16 5.32 -5.13
N VAL A 90 -2.07 5.63 -4.42
CA VAL A 90 -2.12 6.55 -3.27
C VAL A 90 -2.52 7.97 -3.70
N PRO A 91 -1.75 8.68 -4.56
CA PRO A 91 -2.16 10.00 -5.04
C PRO A 91 -3.43 9.93 -5.91
N GLY A 92 -3.65 8.84 -6.65
CA GLY A 92 -4.87 8.64 -7.44
C GLY A 92 -6.13 8.60 -6.56
N ALA A 93 -6.13 7.79 -5.50
CA ALA A 93 -7.26 7.71 -4.57
C ALA A 93 -7.47 9.02 -3.79
N LEU A 94 -6.40 9.74 -3.46
CA LEU A 94 -6.51 11.08 -2.89
C LEU A 94 -7.25 12.02 -3.85
N ALA A 95 -6.83 12.06 -5.12
CA ALA A 95 -7.44 12.92 -6.13
C ALA A 95 -8.93 12.60 -6.31
N LEU A 96 -9.27 11.31 -6.43
CA LEU A 96 -10.65 10.84 -6.61
C LEU A 96 -11.54 11.11 -5.39
N SER A 97 -11.00 11.02 -4.18
CA SER A 97 -11.77 11.24 -2.94
C SER A 97 -11.76 12.69 -2.45
N SER A 98 -10.97 13.56 -3.07
CA SER A 98 -10.87 14.98 -2.71
C SER A 98 -12.21 15.72 -2.71
N PRO A 99 -13.16 15.53 -3.67
CA PRO A 99 -14.43 16.24 -3.64
C PRO A 99 -15.30 15.80 -2.47
N LEU A 100 -15.25 14.51 -2.12
CA LEU A 100 -15.98 13.95 -0.98
C LEU A 100 -15.41 14.47 0.35
N ALA A 101 -14.09 14.64 0.43
CA ALA A 101 -13.41 15.17 1.60
C ALA A 101 -13.71 16.65 1.82
N VAL A 102 -13.70 17.46 0.75
CA VAL A 102 -14.08 18.88 0.79
C VAL A 102 -15.56 19.06 1.16
N ALA A 103 -16.44 18.22 0.61
CA ALA A 103 -17.86 18.16 0.97
C ALA A 103 -18.13 17.60 2.38
N ARG A 104 -17.09 17.35 3.18
CA ARG A 104 -17.15 16.84 4.56
C ARG A 104 -17.98 15.56 4.72
N ARG A 105 -17.99 14.69 3.70
CA ARG A 105 -18.67 13.38 3.74
C ARG A 105 -17.88 12.34 4.53
N GLY A 106 -17.50 12.68 5.76
CA GLY A 106 -16.69 11.85 6.67
C GLY A 106 -17.23 10.42 6.85
N PRO A 107 -18.53 10.22 7.12
CA PRO A 107 -19.09 8.87 7.26
C PRO A 107 -18.95 8.00 6.00
N LEU A 108 -19.07 8.60 4.81
CA LEU A 108 -18.89 7.88 3.55
C LEU A 108 -17.43 7.48 3.34
N LEU A 109 -16.50 8.41 3.59
CA LEU A 109 -15.06 8.13 3.50
C LEU A 109 -14.63 7.06 4.51
N ALA A 110 -15.17 7.10 5.73
CA ALA A 110 -14.95 6.07 6.74
C ALA A 110 -15.48 4.70 6.27
N ARG A 111 -16.64 4.64 5.61
CA ARG A 111 -17.17 3.40 5.02
C ARG A 111 -16.28 2.88 3.88
N ILE A 112 -15.77 3.77 3.02
CA ILE A 112 -14.85 3.39 1.93
C ILE A 112 -13.55 2.81 2.51
N ILE A 113 -12.93 3.51 3.47
CA ILE A 113 -11.73 3.02 4.15
C ILE A 113 -12.02 1.69 4.86
N GLY A 114 -13.14 1.60 5.59
CA GLY A 114 -13.56 0.38 6.27
C GLY A 114 -13.75 -0.80 5.31
N ALA A 115 -14.36 -0.57 4.15
CA ALA A 115 -14.52 -1.59 3.11
C ALA A 115 -13.17 -2.04 2.54
N LEU A 116 -12.25 -1.11 2.25
CA LEU A 116 -10.90 -1.43 1.75
C LEU A 116 -10.09 -2.23 2.78
N VAL A 117 -10.17 -1.85 4.06
CA VAL A 117 -9.55 -2.59 5.17
C VAL A 117 -10.16 -3.98 5.30
N LEU A 118 -11.49 -4.10 5.22
CA LEU A 118 -12.19 -5.38 5.28
C LEU A 118 -11.79 -6.30 4.11
N VAL A 119 -11.77 -5.79 2.88
CA VAL A 119 -11.32 -6.54 1.70
C VAL A 119 -9.87 -7.01 1.88
N THR A 120 -8.99 -6.15 2.38
CA THR A 120 -7.59 -6.51 2.67
C THR A 120 -7.51 -7.63 3.72
N ALA A 121 -8.28 -7.52 4.81
CA ALA A 121 -8.29 -8.50 5.88
C ALA A 121 -8.85 -9.85 5.41
N LEU A 122 -9.94 -9.85 4.64
CA LEU A 122 -10.53 -11.07 4.06
C LEU A 122 -9.56 -11.73 3.08
N ALA A 123 -8.94 -10.96 2.18
CA ALA A 123 -7.93 -11.48 1.26
C ALA A 123 -6.73 -12.06 2.02
N ALA A 124 -6.27 -11.41 3.08
CA ALA A 124 -5.20 -11.92 3.94
C ALA A 124 -5.60 -13.20 4.68
N LEU A 125 -6.85 -13.30 5.15
CA LEU A 125 -7.37 -14.50 5.81
C LEU A 125 -7.44 -15.68 4.84
N VAL A 126 -7.97 -15.47 3.63
CA VAL A 126 -8.00 -16.49 2.57
C VAL A 126 -6.59 -16.93 2.19
N ALA A 127 -5.65 -15.98 2.14
CA ALA A 127 -4.25 -16.25 1.81
C ALA A 127 -3.38 -16.64 3.02
N VAL A 128 -3.94 -16.84 4.23
CA VAL A 128 -3.13 -16.93 5.47
C VAL A 128 -2.08 -18.04 5.41
N ARG A 129 -2.42 -19.19 4.82
CA ARG A 129 -1.49 -20.32 4.65
C ARG A 129 -0.33 -20.01 3.70
N ARG A 130 -0.56 -19.15 2.70
CA ARG A 130 0.46 -18.66 1.77
C ARG A 130 1.31 -17.57 2.44
N LEU A 131 0.68 -16.69 3.20
CA LEU A 131 1.34 -15.58 3.87
C LEU A 131 2.24 -16.03 5.03
N SER A 132 1.89 -17.10 5.73
CA SER A 132 2.60 -17.57 6.93
C SER A 132 3.90 -18.31 6.63
N VAL A 133 4.25 -18.50 5.36
CA VAL A 133 5.39 -19.31 4.94
C VAL A 133 6.30 -18.56 3.98
N SER A 134 7.59 -18.85 4.10
CA SER A 134 8.66 -18.44 3.21
C SER A 134 9.17 -19.68 2.47
N ALA A 135 8.99 -19.72 1.16
CA ALA A 135 9.42 -20.80 0.28
C ALA A 135 9.66 -20.24 -1.14
N THR A 136 10.21 -21.04 -2.04
CA THR A 136 10.11 -20.79 -3.50
C THR A 136 8.83 -21.39 -4.07
N TYR A 137 8.46 -21.03 -5.30
CA TYR A 137 7.28 -21.56 -5.98
C TYR A 137 7.26 -23.10 -6.01
N SER A 138 8.39 -23.74 -6.35
CA SER A 138 8.50 -25.20 -6.41
C SER A 138 8.45 -25.85 -5.03
N GLN A 139 9.07 -25.23 -4.02
CA GLN A 139 9.02 -25.70 -2.62
C GLN A 139 7.61 -25.63 -2.05
N TYR A 140 6.88 -24.54 -2.34
CA TYR A 140 5.51 -24.36 -1.88
C TYR A 140 4.56 -25.40 -2.48
N HIS A 141 4.61 -25.62 -3.80
CA HIS A 141 3.74 -26.60 -4.47
C HIS A 141 4.19 -28.04 -4.25
N GLY A 142 5.49 -28.28 -4.06
CA GLY A 142 6.04 -29.59 -3.75
C GLY A 142 5.92 -29.98 -2.27
N GLY A 143 5.54 -29.06 -1.38
CA GLY A 143 5.34 -29.35 0.04
C GLY A 143 6.63 -29.57 0.85
N TYR A 144 7.79 -29.12 0.36
CA TYR A 144 9.10 -29.35 0.99
C TYR A 144 9.87 -28.04 1.20
N GLY A 145 10.79 -28.01 2.16
CA GLY A 145 11.66 -26.84 2.39
C GLY A 145 10.94 -25.57 2.88
N ILE A 146 9.70 -25.69 3.35
CA ILE A 146 8.88 -24.57 3.79
C ILE A 146 9.34 -24.07 5.15
N THR A 147 9.67 -22.78 5.24
CA THR A 147 10.08 -22.16 6.51
C THR A 147 8.98 -21.22 7.02
N PRO A 148 8.57 -21.31 8.30
CA PRO A 148 7.63 -20.36 8.89
C PRO A 148 8.14 -18.93 8.79
N ILE A 149 7.26 -17.98 8.45
CA ILE A 149 7.65 -16.57 8.21
C ILE A 149 8.38 -15.95 9.41
N GLY A 150 7.96 -16.28 10.64
CA GLY A 150 8.57 -15.74 11.87
C GLY A 150 10.03 -16.14 12.10
N ARG A 151 10.52 -17.20 11.43
CA ARG A 151 11.93 -17.63 11.51
C ARG A 151 12.76 -17.25 10.29
N SER A 152 12.15 -16.59 9.32
CA SER A 152 12.75 -16.26 8.02
C SER A 152 13.24 -14.81 7.96
N ALA A 153 14.10 -14.50 6.98
CA ALA A 153 14.43 -13.11 6.63
C ALA A 153 13.20 -12.32 6.15
N LEU A 154 12.27 -13.00 5.46
CA LEU A 154 11.00 -12.43 4.99
C LEU A 154 10.18 -11.83 6.15
N GLY A 155 10.06 -12.54 7.27
CA GLY A 155 9.31 -12.03 8.43
C GLY A 155 9.86 -10.73 9.00
N ARG A 156 11.19 -10.60 9.08
CA ARG A 156 11.87 -9.35 9.47
C ARG A 156 11.60 -8.24 8.45
N GLY A 157 11.65 -8.56 7.16
CA GLY A 157 11.28 -7.64 6.09
C GLY A 157 9.83 -7.15 6.20
N VAL A 158 8.88 -8.03 6.51
CA VAL A 158 7.47 -7.67 6.73
C VAL A 158 7.29 -6.73 7.91
N LEU A 159 7.95 -7.00 9.03
CA LEU A 159 7.90 -6.11 10.20
C LEU A 159 8.46 -4.72 9.88
N LEU A 160 9.62 -4.66 9.23
CA LEU A 160 10.24 -3.39 8.86
C LEU A 160 9.37 -2.61 7.85
N ALA A 161 8.77 -3.31 6.89
CA ALA A 161 7.87 -2.71 5.91
C ALA A 161 6.61 -2.11 6.56
N TRP A 162 6.00 -2.79 7.52
CA TRP A 162 4.88 -2.23 8.26
C TRP A 162 5.30 -1.06 9.15
N ALA A 163 6.44 -1.16 9.83
CA ALA A 163 6.96 -0.06 10.64
C ALA A 163 7.25 1.20 9.81
N THR A 164 7.89 1.04 8.65
CA THR A 164 8.19 2.13 7.71
C THR A 164 6.91 2.72 7.12
N LEU A 165 5.92 1.88 6.75
CA LEU A 165 4.63 2.35 6.25
C LEU A 165 3.87 3.16 7.31
N VAL A 166 3.78 2.65 8.54
CA VAL A 166 3.13 3.36 9.66
C VAL A 166 3.83 4.69 9.94
N ALA A 167 5.16 4.70 9.97
CA ALA A 167 5.95 5.92 10.17
C ALA A 167 5.71 6.94 9.04
N GLY A 168 5.70 6.49 7.78
CA GLY A 168 5.43 7.35 6.62
C GLY A 168 4.02 7.95 6.64
N VAL A 169 3.01 7.15 7.01
CA VAL A 169 1.63 7.60 7.16
C VAL A 169 1.49 8.60 8.30
N ALA A 170 2.10 8.32 9.46
CA ALA A 170 2.09 9.22 10.61
C ALA A 170 2.78 10.55 10.29
N TRP A 171 3.91 10.51 9.59
CA TRP A 171 4.61 11.71 9.10
C TRP A 171 3.71 12.50 8.15
N SER A 172 3.10 11.84 7.16
CA SER A 172 2.21 12.48 6.18
C SER A 172 1.02 13.16 6.86
N ALA A 173 0.35 12.45 7.78
CA ALA A 173 -0.76 13.00 8.55
C ALA A 173 -0.33 14.20 9.40
N ARG A 174 0.85 14.14 10.03
CA ARG A 174 1.39 15.23 10.85
C ARG A 174 1.75 16.47 10.01
N VAL A 175 2.32 16.26 8.82
CA VAL A 175 2.64 17.36 7.90
C VAL A 175 1.36 18.08 7.48
N LEU A 176 0.30 17.34 7.19
CA LEU A 176 -0.99 17.91 6.79
C LEU A 176 -1.72 18.60 7.96
N SER A 177 -1.69 18.03 9.17
CA SER A 177 -2.43 18.60 10.31
C SER A 177 -1.85 19.91 10.85
N ARG A 178 -0.52 20.08 10.85
CA ARG A 178 0.19 21.26 11.41
C ARG A 178 -0.16 22.63 10.80
N ARG A 179 -0.86 22.69 9.66
CA ARG A 179 -1.30 23.95 9.03
C ARG A 179 -2.82 24.13 9.02
N SER A 180 -3.56 23.13 9.50
CA SER A 180 -5.01 23.19 9.62
C SER A 180 -5.49 23.86 10.92
N SER A 181 -4.58 24.01 11.91
CA SER A 181 -4.72 24.86 13.10
C SER A 181 -4.31 26.28 12.80
#